data_AF-A0A3B9F1B2-F1
#
_entry.id   AF-A0A3B9F1B2-F1
#
_cell.length_a   1.000
_cell.length_b   1.000
_cell.length_c   1.000
_cell.angle_alpha   90.00
_cell.angle_beta   90.00
_cell.angle_gamma   90.00
#
_symmetry.space_group_name_H-M   'P 1'
#
loop_
_entity.id
_entity.type
_entity.pdbx_description
1 polymer ?
#
loop_
_entity_poly.entity_id
_entity_poly.type
_entity_poly.pdbx_seq_one_letter_code
_entity_poly.pdbx_strand_id
1 'polypeptide(L)'
;VFTMLAAFILSRYTDILPAQYWLVMAALVIVFGTVGDLFESAIKRGFDMKDSGRFLPGHGGILDRIDSLLFALPVTYFYLRILDITL
;
A
#
# COMPACT_ATOMS: atom_id res chain seq x y z
N VAL A 1 -3.65 0.87 11.82
CA VAL A 1 -4.71 0.25 12.66
C VAL A 1 -5.89 -0.22 11.81
N PHE A 2 -6.53 0.65 11.02
CA PHE A 2 -7.66 0.27 10.16
C PHE A 2 -7.34 -0.91 9.22
N THR A 3 -6.16 -0.92 8.60
CA THR A 3 -5.70 -2.01 7.71
C THR A 3 -5.59 -3.37 8.42
N MET A 4 -5.11 -3.39 9.67
CA MET A 4 -5.00 -4.62 10.47
C MET A 4 -6.38 -5.14 10.87
N LEU A 5 -7.32 -4.25 11.21
CA LEU A 5 -8.68 -4.61 11.55
C LEU A 5 -9.43 -5.15 10.32
N ALA A 6 -9.29 -4.50 9.16
CA ALA A 6 -9.85 -4.97 7.90
C ALA A 6 -9.29 -6.35 7.51
N ALA A 7 -7.97 -6.57 7.64
CA ALA A 7 -7.35 -7.86 7.38
C ALA A 7 -7.84 -8.96 8.34
N PHE A 8 -8.02 -8.64 9.62
CA PHE A 8 -8.60 -9.57 10.58
C PHE A 8 -10.04 -9.93 10.21
N ILE A 9 -10.88 -8.95 9.86
CA ILE A 9 -12.26 -9.19 9.44
C ILE A 9 -12.27 -10.06 8.17
N LEU A 10 -11.50 -9.70 7.14
CA LEU A 10 -11.37 -10.48 5.90
C LEU A 10 -10.94 -11.93 6.17
N SER A 11 -9.98 -12.15 7.07
CA SER A 11 -9.54 -13.50 7.44
C SER A 11 -10.65 -14.37 8.06
N ARG A 12 -11.73 -13.78 8.58
CA ARG A 12 -12.90 -14.51 9.11
C ARG A 12 -13.92 -14.87 8.03
N TYR A 13 -13.89 -14.17 6.89
CA TYR A 13 -14.81 -14.40 5.78
C TYR A 13 -14.17 -15.12 4.59
N THR A 14 -12.83 -15.17 4.53
CA THR A 14 -12.09 -15.83 3.45
C THR A 14 -11.22 -16.95 4.04
N ASP A 15 -11.66 -18.20 3.85
CA ASP A 15 -10.88 -19.41 4.21
C ASP A 15 -9.70 -19.68 3.26
N ILE A 16 -9.32 -18.69 2.44
CA ILE A 16 -8.21 -18.75 1.47
C ILE A 16 -6.87 -18.82 2.21
N LEU A 17 -6.77 -18.12 3.34
CA LEU A 17 -5.51 -17.83 4.01
C LEU A 17 -5.67 -17.87 5.53
N PRO A 18 -4.75 -18.55 6.26
CA PRO A 18 -4.71 -18.46 7.71
C PRO A 18 -4.56 -17.02 8.20
N ALA A 19 -5.18 -16.70 9.34
CA ALA A 19 -5.17 -15.35 9.91
C ALA A 19 -3.75 -14.77 10.11
N GLN A 20 -2.76 -15.62 10.39
CA GLN A 20 -1.36 -15.21 10.52
C GLN A 20 -0.84 -14.54 9.23
N TYR A 21 -1.13 -15.12 8.07
CA TYR A 21 -0.67 -14.59 6.78
C TYR A 21 -1.38 -13.30 6.39
N TRP A 22 -2.66 -13.15 6.75
CA TRP A 22 -3.39 -11.89 6.59
C TRP A 22 -2.80 -10.76 7.42
N LEU A 23 -2.41 -11.03 8.67
CA LEU A 23 -1.79 -10.04 9.54
C LEU A 23 -0.40 -9.63 9.06
N VAL A 24 0.41 -10.59 8.60
CA VAL A 24 1.72 -10.30 8.00
C VAL A 24 1.56 -9.48 6.71
N MET A 25 0.59 -9.81 5.86
CA MET A 25 0.29 -9.03 4.67
C MET A 25 -0.11 -7.59 5.02
N ALA A 26 -0.98 -7.41 6.01
CA ALA A 26 -1.39 -6.09 6.46
C ALA A 26 -0.22 -5.27 7.02
N ALA A 27 0.70 -5.90 7.74
CA ALA A 27 1.91 -5.25 8.22
C ALA A 27 2.82 -4.80 7.06
N LEU A 28 3.01 -5.64 6.04
CA LEU A 28 3.77 -5.29 4.84
C LEU A 28 3.14 -4.09 4.11
N VAL A 29 1.82 -4.11 3.89
CA VAL A 29 1.12 -2.99 3.25
C VAL A 29 1.28 -1.69 4.03
N ILE A 30 1.22 -1.75 5.38
CA ILE A 30 1.44 -0.56 6.22
C ILE A 30 2.86 0.00 6.01
N VAL A 31 3.89 -0.86 6.13
CA VAL A 31 5.28 -0.41 6.03
C VAL A 31 5.59 0.15 4.64
N PHE A 32 5.27 -0.61 3.60
CA PHE A 32 5.60 -0.23 2.23
C PHE A 32 4.70 0.88 1.68
N GLY A 33 3.45 0.98 2.15
CA GLY A 33 2.59 2.12 1.87
C GLY A 33 3.16 3.43 2.43
N THR A 34 3.67 3.42 3.66
CA THR A 34 4.36 4.58 4.25
C THR A 34 5.66 4.91 3.52
N VAL A 35 6.42 3.89 3.09
CA VAL A 35 7.64 4.11 2.29
C VAL A 35 7.31 4.75 0.95
N GLY A 36 6.21 4.36 0.29
CA GLY A 36 5.76 4.97 -0.96
C GLY A 36 5.47 6.46 -0.83
N ASP A 37 4.75 6.86 0.21
CA ASP A 37 4.43 8.26 0.53
C ASP A 37 5.69 9.10 0.81
N LEU A 38 6.66 8.52 1.53
CA LEU A 38 7.95 9.17 1.77
C LEU A 38 8.80 9.28 0.50
N PHE A 39 8.76 8.27 -0.37
CA PHE A 39 9.47 8.28 -1.65
C PHE A 39 8.90 9.35 -2.57
N GLU A 40 7.58 9.47 -2.66
CA GLU A 40 6.93 10.52 -3.43
C GLU A 40 7.28 11.92 -2.87
N SER A 41 7.24 12.07 -1.55
CA SER A 41 7.68 13.30 -0.88
C SER A 41 9.14 13.66 -1.17
N ALA A 42 10.03 12.67 -1.28
CA ALA A 42 11.43 12.88 -1.65
C ALA A 42 11.59 13.30 -3.12
N ILE A 43 10.84 12.67 -4.04
CA ILE A 43 10.81 13.06 -5.46
C ILE A 43 10.34 14.52 -5.61
N LYS A 44 9.24 14.89 -4.95
CA LYS A 44 8.69 16.26 -4.99
C LYS A 44 9.75 17.31 -4.59
N ARG A 45 10.59 16.99 -3.59
CA ARG A 45 11.72 17.85 -3.16
C ARG A 45 12.87 17.89 -4.17
N GLY A 46 13.16 16.77 -4.83
CA GLY A 46 14.28 16.67 -5.79
C GLY A 46 14.03 17.40 -7.11
N PHE A 47 12.76 17.55 -7.51
CA PHE A 47 12.39 18.24 -8.76
C PHE A 47 11.96 19.69 -8.56
N ASP A 48 12.04 20.23 -7.33
CA ASP A 48 11.56 21.57 -6.95
C ASP A 48 10.08 21.81 -7.37
N MET A 49 9.33 20.73 -7.57
CA MET A 49 7.93 20.70 -7.97
C MET A 49 7.08 20.49 -6.71
N LYS A 50 6.40 21.57 -6.30
CA LYS A 50 5.65 21.61 -5.04
C LYS A 50 4.39 20.74 -5.02
N ASP A 51 3.85 20.38 -6.19
CA ASP A 51 2.64 19.56 -6.33
C ASP A 51 2.75 18.64 -7.56
N SER A 52 2.50 17.34 -7.36
CA SER A 52 2.49 16.30 -8.41
C SER A 52 1.30 16.41 -9.39
N GLY A 53 0.46 17.43 -9.26
CA GLY A 53 -0.58 17.72 -10.25
C GLY A 53 -1.47 18.89 -9.85
N ARG A 54 -1.44 19.97 -10.64
CA ARG A 54 -2.35 21.12 -10.54
C ARG A 54 -3.76 20.82 -11.11
N PHE A 55 -4.12 19.54 -11.26
CA PHE A 55 -5.32 19.12 -12.00
C PHE A 55 -6.59 19.13 -11.15
N LEU A 56 -6.49 19.17 -9.81
CA LEU A 56 -7.62 19.32 -8.89
C LEU A 56 -7.29 20.36 -7.81
N PRO A 57 -7.87 21.58 -7.86
CA PRO A 57 -7.62 22.58 -6.83
C PRO A 57 -8.25 22.12 -5.51
N GLY A 58 -7.42 21.85 -4.50
CA GLY A 58 -7.83 21.54 -3.12
C GLY A 58 -7.89 20.06 -2.74
N HIS A 59 -7.63 19.14 -3.67
CA HIS A 59 -7.39 17.72 -3.38
C HIS A 59 -5.98 17.41 -3.85
N GLY A 60 -5.09 16.96 -2.95
CA GLY A 60 -3.70 16.63 -3.26
C GLY A 60 -3.54 15.77 -4.53
N GLY A 61 -2.31 15.69 -5.05
CA GLY A 61 -2.03 15.07 -6.33
C GLY A 61 -2.63 13.66 -6.41
N ILE A 62 -3.18 13.28 -7.56
CA ILE A 62 -3.60 11.88 -7.81
C ILE A 62 -2.42 10.93 -7.54
N LEU A 63 -1.19 11.43 -7.73
CA LEU A 63 0.04 10.73 -7.41
C LEU A 63 0.20 10.43 -5.90
N ASP A 64 -0.18 11.34 -4.99
CA ASP A 64 -0.19 11.14 -3.53
C ASP A 64 -1.17 10.03 -3.08
N ARG A 65 -2.07 9.59 -3.97
CA ARG A 65 -3.02 8.49 -3.70
C ARG A 65 -2.56 7.17 -4.29
N ILE A 66 -1.75 7.21 -5.35
CA ILE A 66 -1.31 6.04 -6.09
C ILE A 66 0.07 5.58 -5.63
N ASP A 67 0.91 6.47 -5.10
CA ASP A 67 2.27 6.21 -4.62
C ASP A 67 2.35 5.11 -3.55
N SER A 68 1.51 5.15 -2.53
CA SER A 68 1.42 4.15 -1.47
C SER A 68 0.94 2.81 -2.02
N LEU A 69 0.04 2.84 -3.02
CA LEU A 69 -0.41 1.64 -3.73
C LEU A 69 0.68 1.07 -4.65
N LEU A 70 1.50 1.93 -5.26
CA LEU A 70 2.56 1.57 -6.20
C LEU A 70 3.62 0.70 -5.53
N PHE A 71 3.91 0.95 -4.26
CA PHE A 71 4.83 0.13 -3.47
C PHE A 71 4.14 -1.05 -2.78
N ALA A 72 2.89 -0.88 -2.31
CA ALA A 72 2.17 -1.96 -1.63
C ALA A 72 1.80 -3.13 -2.57
N LEU A 73 1.44 -2.86 -3.83
CA LEU A 73 1.05 -3.87 -4.81
C LEU A 73 2.15 -4.90 -5.14
N PRO A 74 3.35 -4.52 -5.60
CA PRO A 74 4.40 -5.48 -5.93
C PRO A 74 4.85 -6.27 -4.69
N VAL A 75 4.93 -5.63 -3.53
CA VAL A 75 5.30 -6.31 -2.27
C VAL A 75 4.28 -7.37 -1.91
N THR A 76 2.98 -7.04 -1.99
CA THR A 76 1.91 -7.99 -1.70
C THR A 76 1.88 -9.12 -2.72
N TYR A 77 2.11 -8.82 -4.00
CA TYR A 77 2.21 -9.82 -5.05
C TYR A 77 3.35 -10.82 -4.82
N PHE A 78 4.57 -10.32 -4.53
CA PHE A 78 5.71 -11.19 -4.23
C PHE A 78 5.49 -12.01 -2.96
N TYR A 79 4.88 -11.43 -1.93
CA TYR A 79 4.53 -12.13 -0.71
C TYR A 79 3.58 -13.30 -0.95
N LEU A 80 2.49 -13.07 -1.70
CA LEU A 80 1.55 -14.13 -2.06
C LEU A 80 2.19 -15.19 -2.97
N ARG A 81 3.08 -14.77 -3.88
CA ARG A 81 3.83 -15.66 -4.77
C ARG A 81 4.79 -16.58 -3.99
N ILE A 82 5.46 -16.07 -2.95
CA ILE A 82 6.33 -16.87 -2.08
C ILE A 82 5.53 -17.89 -1.27
N LEU A 83 4.30 -17.53 -0.88
CA LEU A 83 3.41 -18.42 -0.14
C LEU A 83 2.74 -19.51 -1.01
N ASP A 84 3.09 -19.62 -2.30
CA ASP A 84 2.49 -20.54 -3.27
C ASP A 84 0.96 -20.47 -3.36
N ILE A 85 0.36 -19.36 -2.90
CA ILE A 85 -1.07 -19.09 -3.05
C ILE A 85 -1.26 -18.64 -4.48
N THR A 86 -1.52 -19.64 -5.30
CA THR A 86 -1.69 -19.52 -6.74
C THR A 86 -3.03 -18.81 -6.99
N LEU A 87 -3.00 -17.71 -7.76
CA LEU A 87 -4.20 -17.12 -8.37
C LEU A 87 -4.86 -18.13 -9.32
#